data_AF-A0A1G6ZFK8-F1
#
_entry.id   AF-A0A1G6ZFK8-F1
#
_cell.length_a   1.000
_cell.length_b   1.000
_cell.length_c   1.000
_cell.angle_alpha   90.00
_cell.angle_beta   90.00
_cell.angle_gamma   90.00
#
_symmetry.space_group_name_H-M   'P 1'
#
loop_
_entity.id
_entity.type
_entity.pdbx_description
1 polymer ?
#
loop_
_entity_poly.entity_id
_entity_poly.type
_entity_poly.pdbx_seq_one_letter_code
_entity_poly.pdbx_strand_id
1 'polypeptide(L)'
;MRWLIFLSKVGFLCGITVILAFSLLFNEWNKGETVSSSIITSGYALGLVLIPLINIIYLICWITGRKPGSIVPRWLIFFNIACLLLIFAYTFYINDPYYHQK
;
A
#
# COMPACT_ATOMS: atom_id res chain seq x y z
N MET A 1 20.77 -10.28 -1.38
CA MET A 1 19.35 -9.90 -1.20
C MET A 1 18.91 -8.84 -2.22
N ARG A 2 19.23 -8.99 -3.52
CA ARG A 2 18.80 -8.03 -4.56
C ARG A 2 17.27 -8.05 -4.78
N TRP A 3 16.67 -9.21 -4.55
CA TRP A 3 15.22 -9.42 -4.59
C TRP A 3 14.44 -8.54 -3.59
N LEU A 4 15.00 -8.22 -2.42
CA LEU A 4 14.30 -7.39 -1.43
C LEU A 4 14.15 -5.94 -1.92
N ILE A 5 15.18 -5.40 -2.57
CA ILE A 5 15.14 -4.06 -3.18
C ILE A 5 14.13 -4.04 -4.33
N PHE A 6 14.14 -5.09 -5.16
CA PHE A 6 13.17 -5.23 -6.25
C PHE A 6 11.74 -5.22 -5.72
N LEU A 7 11.44 -6.07 -4.73
CA LEU A 7 10.12 -6.16 -4.12
C LEU A 7 9.71 -4.83 -3.47
N SER A 8 10.65 -4.15 -2.81
CA SER A 8 10.43 -2.83 -2.23
C SER A 8 10.01 -1.78 -3.27
N LYS A 9 10.66 -1.77 -4.44
CA LYS A 9 10.29 -0.89 -5.56
C LYS A 9 8.92 -1.23 -6.15
N VAL A 10 8.57 -2.52 -6.22
CA VAL A 10 7.22 -2.95 -6.61
C VAL A 10 6.18 -2.44 -5.61
N GLY A 11 6.47 -2.56 -4.31
CA GLY A 11 5.63 -1.99 -3.24
C GLY A 11 5.46 -0.49 -3.36
N PHE A 12 6.52 0.23 -3.71
CA PHE A 12 6.45 1.68 -3.97
C PHE A 12 5.49 2.02 -5.12
N LEU A 13 5.58 1.31 -6.24
CA LEU A 13 4.65 1.51 -7.37
C LEU A 13 3.20 1.19 -6.97
N CYS A 14 2.99 0.12 -6.21
CA CYS A 14 1.67 -0.22 -5.68
C CYS A 14 1.15 0.84 -4.69
N GLY A 15 2.02 1.41 -3.86
CA GLY A 15 1.64 2.48 -2.94
C GLY A 15 1.21 3.74 -3.66
N ILE A 16 1.87 4.10 -4.78
CA ILE A 16 1.44 5.21 -5.63
C ILE A 16 0.04 4.94 -6.21
N THR A 17 -0.22 3.74 -6.72
CA THR A 17 -1.54 3.42 -7.27
C THR A 17 -2.63 3.39 -6.20
N VAL A 18 -2.31 2.97 -4.97
CA VAL A 18 -3.22 3.08 -3.80
C VAL A 18 -3.55 4.54 -3.50
N ILE A 19 -2.55 5.41 -3.44
CA ILE A 19 -2.76 6.84 -3.15
C ILE A 19 -3.64 7.47 -4.24
N LEU A 20 -3.38 7.16 -5.52
CA LEU A 20 -4.20 7.63 -6.63
C LEU A 20 -5.62 7.07 -6.57
N ALA A 21 -5.78 5.78 -6.25
CA ALA A 21 -7.08 5.15 -6.07
C ALA A 21 -7.89 5.86 -4.98
N PHE A 22 -7.28 6.17 -3.85
CA PHE A 22 -7.98 6.86 -2.76
C PHE A 22 -8.27 8.32 -3.11
N SER A 23 -7.35 9.00 -3.79
CA SER A 23 -7.61 10.35 -4.30
C SER A 23 -8.81 10.38 -5.22
N LEU A 24 -8.95 9.40 -6.13
CA LEU A 24 -10.11 9.27 -7.02
C LEU A 24 -11.38 8.91 -6.27
N LEU A 25 -11.28 8.07 -5.23
CA LEU A 25 -12.42 7.64 -4.43
C LEU A 25 -13.01 8.80 -3.61
N PHE A 26 -12.18 9.68 -3.06
CA PHE A 26 -12.63 10.83 -2.26
C PHE A 26 -12.96 12.07 -3.10
N ASN A 27 -12.33 12.20 -4.27
CA ASN A 27 -12.52 13.34 -5.15
C ASN A 27 -12.56 12.81 -6.59
N GLU A 28 -13.73 12.70 -7.21
CA GLU A 28 -13.89 12.15 -8.56
C GLU A 28 -13.45 13.15 -9.66
N TRP A 29 -12.19 13.58 -9.62
CA TRP A 29 -11.62 14.56 -10.57
C TRP A 29 -11.66 14.10 -12.03
N ASN A 30 -11.79 12.80 -12.26
CA ASN A 30 -11.81 12.18 -13.59
C ASN A 30 -13.20 11.73 -14.07
N LYS A 31 -14.28 12.26 -13.47
CA LYS A 31 -15.69 12.12 -13.93
C LYS A 31 -16.12 10.69 -14.31
N GLY A 32 -15.60 9.67 -13.62
CA GLY A 32 -16.00 8.28 -13.85
C GLY A 32 -15.47 7.64 -15.14
N GLU A 33 -14.43 8.17 -15.78
CA GLU A 33 -13.83 7.51 -16.95
C GLU A 33 -13.24 6.13 -16.61
N THR A 34 -13.17 5.23 -17.60
CA THR A 34 -12.65 3.84 -17.48
C THR A 34 -11.25 3.74 -16.88
N VAL A 35 -10.44 4.79 -17.02
CA VAL A 35 -9.11 4.88 -16.40
C VAL A 35 -9.23 4.88 -14.87
N SER A 36 -10.26 5.53 -14.32
CA SER A 36 -10.50 5.63 -12.88
C SER A 36 -10.80 4.28 -12.25
N SER A 37 -11.66 3.46 -12.88
CA SER A 37 -11.98 2.12 -12.38
C SER A 37 -10.77 1.18 -12.45
N SER A 38 -9.92 1.31 -13.48
CA SER A 38 -8.69 0.55 -13.60
C SER A 38 -7.67 0.92 -12.52
N ILE A 39 -7.53 2.22 -12.21
CA ILE A 39 -6.66 2.71 -11.13
C ILE A 39 -7.19 2.24 -9.77
N ILE A 40 -8.49 2.36 -9.53
CA ILE A 40 -9.10 1.92 -8.26
C ILE A 40 -8.91 0.41 -8.08
N THR A 41 -9.22 -0.39 -9.11
CA THR A 41 -9.09 -1.85 -9.07
C THR A 41 -7.64 -2.28 -8.86
N SER A 42 -6.70 -1.69 -9.61
CA SER A 42 -5.27 -2.02 -9.47
C SER A 42 -4.69 -1.56 -8.12
N GLY A 43 -5.03 -0.35 -7.67
CA GLY A 43 -4.65 0.17 -6.36
C GLY A 43 -5.14 -0.72 -5.22
N TYR A 44 -6.41 -1.13 -5.26
CA TYR A 44 -6.95 -2.03 -4.23
C TYR A 44 -6.42 -3.45 -4.32
N ALA A 45 -6.52 -4.10 -5.48
CA ALA A 45 -6.18 -5.51 -5.60
C ALA A 45 -4.69 -5.75 -5.35
N LEU A 46 -3.82 -4.92 -5.94
CA LEU A 46 -2.37 -5.06 -5.77
C LEU A 46 -1.92 -4.47 -4.44
N GLY A 47 -2.45 -3.31 -4.05
CA GLY A 47 -2.07 -2.64 -2.80
C GLY A 47 -2.41 -3.46 -1.57
N LEU A 48 -3.63 -3.99 -1.49
CA LEU A 48 -4.12 -4.75 -0.33
C LEU A 48 -3.36 -6.06 -0.13
N VAL A 49 -2.79 -6.65 -1.18
CA VAL A 49 -2.00 -7.89 -1.07
C VAL A 49 -0.50 -7.61 -0.93
N LEU A 50 0.08 -6.82 -1.84
CA LEU A 50 1.53 -6.64 -1.91
C LEU A 50 2.07 -5.78 -0.78
N ILE A 51 1.37 -4.72 -0.36
CA ILE A 51 1.87 -3.82 0.67
C ILE A 51 1.96 -4.52 2.04
N PRO A 52 0.95 -5.26 2.52
CA PRO A 52 1.09 -6.05 3.73
C PRO A 52 2.19 -7.11 3.63
N LEU A 53 2.23 -7.84 2.50
CA LEU A 53 3.24 -8.89 2.28
C LEU A 53 4.66 -8.33 2.37
N ILE A 54 4.94 -7.19 1.74
CA ILE A 54 6.26 -6.54 1.77
C ILE A 54 6.64 -6.10 3.19
N ASN A 55 5.70 -5.51 3.93
CA ASN A 55 5.93 -5.09 5.30
C ASN A 55 6.15 -6.27 6.26
N ILE A 56 5.44 -7.39 6.06
CA ILE A 56 5.69 -8.65 6.77
C ILE A 56 7.10 -9.17 6.48
N ILE A 57 7.56 -9.11 5.22
CA ILE A 57 8.93 -9.51 4.87
C ILE A 57 9.97 -8.62 5.56
N TYR A 58 9.73 -7.30 5.67
CA TYR A 58 10.60 -6.42 6.44
C TYR A 58 10.63 -6.79 7.92
N LEU A 59 9.48 -7.11 8.50
CA LEU A 59 9.37 -7.55 9.89
C LEU A 59 10.12 -8.86 10.13
N ILE A 60 9.93 -9.87 9.28
CA ILE A 60 10.65 -11.16 9.35
C ILE A 60 12.16 -10.94 9.21
N CYS A 61 12.59 -10.10 8.27
CA CYS A 61 14.00 -9.76 8.13
C CYS A 61 14.54 -9.15 9.44
N TRP A 62 13.79 -8.24 10.05
CA TRP A 62 14.21 -7.59 11.28
C TRP A 62 14.28 -8.56 12.47
N ILE A 63 13.29 -9.44 12.63
CA ILE A 63 13.24 -10.47 13.68
C ILE A 63 14.39 -11.49 13.52
N THR A 64 14.74 -11.85 12.29
CA THR A 64 15.88 -12.75 12.00
C THR A 64 17.25 -12.07 12.15
N GLY A 65 17.30 -10.85 12.71
CA GLY A 65 18.53 -10.09 12.92
C GLY A 65 19.10 -9.43 11.66
N ARG A 66 18.41 -9.56 10.51
CA ARG A 66 18.80 -8.87 9.27
C ARG A 66 18.25 -7.46 9.29
N LYS A 67 19.11 -6.45 9.11
CA LYS A 67 18.67 -5.04 9.04
C LYS A 67 18.17 -4.75 7.63
N PRO A 68 16.85 -4.68 7.34
CA PRO A 68 16.37 -4.39 5.98
C PRO A 68 16.88 -3.04 5.47
N GLY A 69 17.11 -2.08 6.37
CA GLY A 69 17.65 -0.75 6.07
C GLY A 69 19.12 -0.69 5.64
N SER A 70 19.88 -1.81 5.68
CA SER A 70 21.22 -1.86 5.05
C SER A 70 21.15 -2.20 3.56
N ILE A 71 20.01 -2.72 3.10
CA ILE A 71 19.81 -3.19 1.72
C ILE A 71 18.83 -2.27 0.99
N VAL A 72 17.73 -1.90 1.65
CA VAL A 72 16.68 -1.05 1.11
C VAL A 72 16.83 0.36 1.68
N PRO A 73 16.73 1.42 0.84
CA PRO A 73 16.72 2.80 1.33
C PRO A 73 15.63 3.02 2.37
N ARG A 74 15.97 3.64 3.50
CA ARG A 74 15.05 3.81 4.65
C ARG A 74 13.76 4.52 4.27
N TRP A 75 13.82 5.54 3.41
CA TRP A 75 12.63 6.25 2.94
C TRP A 75 11.63 5.35 2.21
N LEU A 76 12.12 4.35 1.47
CA LEU A 76 11.28 3.41 0.74
C LEU A 76 10.59 2.41 1.69
N ILE A 77 11.26 2.06 2.80
CA ILE A 77 10.65 1.29 3.90
C ILE A 77 9.55 2.12 4.55
N PHE A 78 9.85 3.38 4.93
CA PHE A 78 8.86 4.28 5.53
C PHE A 78 7.65 4.49 4.64
N PHE A 79 7.84 4.68 3.33
CA PHE A 79 6.75 4.83 2.38
C PHE A 79 5.83 3.60 2.35
N ASN A 80 6.39 2.39 2.27
CA ASN A 80 5.61 1.15 2.27
C ASN A 80 4.86 0.94 3.60
N ILE A 81 5.44 1.33 4.73
CA ILE A 81 4.75 1.31 6.03
C ILE A 81 3.62 2.33 6.06
N ALA A 82 3.85 3.56 5.56
CA ALA A 82 2.81 4.58 5.51
C ALA A 82 1.63 4.13 4.66
N CYS A 83 1.88 3.54 3.48
CA CYS A 83 0.83 2.99 2.63
C CYS A 83 0.07 1.85 3.31
N LEU A 84 0.75 1.01 4.11
CA LEU A 84 0.09 -0.04 4.89
C LEU A 84 -0.88 0.54 5.90
N LEU A 85 -0.45 1.55 6.67
CA LEU A 85 -1.30 2.24 7.64
C LEU A 85 -2.50 2.90 6.96
N LEU A 86 -2.28 3.46 5.77
CA LEU A 86 -3.30 4.11 4.96
C LEU A 86 -4.37 3.09 4.49
N ILE A 87 -3.95 1.91 4.01
CA ILE A 87 -4.86 0.80 3.69
C ILE A 87 -5.63 0.35 4.94
N PHE A 88 -4.94 0.15 6.06
CA PHE A 88 -5.60 -0.27 7.31
C PHE A 88 -6.63 0.74 7.80
N ALA A 89 -6.29 2.03 7.78
CA ALA A 89 -7.20 3.11 8.15
C ALA A 89 -8.44 3.07 7.28
N TYR A 90 -8.26 2.92 5.97
CA TYR A 90 -9.38 2.81 5.05
C TYR A 90 -10.24 1.57 5.30
N THR A 91 -9.64 0.37 5.41
CA THR A 91 -10.38 -0.89 5.55
C THR A 91 -11.17 -0.97 6.86
N PHE A 92 -10.59 -0.54 7.98
CA PHE A 92 -11.23 -0.69 9.30
C PHE A 92 -12.06 0.51 9.76
N TYR A 93 -11.80 1.72 9.24
CA TYR A 93 -12.53 2.92 9.69
C TYR A 93 -13.48 3.50 8.64
N ILE A 94 -13.11 3.44 7.36
CA ILE A 94 -13.89 4.08 6.30
C ILE A 94 -14.82 3.09 5.61
N ASN A 95 -14.37 1.84 5.44
CA ASN A 95 -15.12 0.80 4.72
C ASN A 95 -15.76 -0.25 5.65
N ASP A 96 -15.75 -0.02 6.97
CA ASP A 96 -16.31 -0.98 7.93
C ASP A 96 -17.81 -0.70 8.15
N PRO A 97 -18.70 -1.68 7.84
CA PRO A 97 -20.13 -1.49 7.91
C PRO A 97 -20.66 -1.33 9.35
N TYR A 98 -19.90 -1.74 10.37
CA TYR A 98 -20.33 -1.64 11.76
C TYR A 98 -20.25 -0.22 12.33
N TYR A 99 -19.46 0.68 11.72
CA TYR A 99 -19.39 2.09 12.11
C TYR A 99 -20.49 2.96 11.48
N HIS A 100 -21.26 2.42 10.53
CA HIS A 100 -22.37 3.11 9.86
C HIS A 100 -23.75 2.75 10.43
N GLN A 101 -23.81 1.96 11.51
CA GLN A 101 -25.06 1.65 12.20
C GLN A 101 -25.47 2.83 13.09
N LYS A 102 -26.29 3.73 12.55
CA LYS A 102 -27.12 4.64 13.34
C LYS A 102 -28.46 3.97 13.66
#